data_AF-A0A7J9EZ45-F1
#
_entry.id   AF-A0A7J9EZ45-F1
#
_cell.length_a   1.000
_cell.length_b   1.000
_cell.length_c   1.000
_cell.angle_alpha   90.00
_cell.angle_beta   90.00
_cell.angle_gamma   90.00
#
_symmetry.space_group_name_H-M   'P 1'
#
loop_
_entity.id
_entity.type
_entity.pdbx_description
1 polymer ?
#
loop_
_entity_poly.entity_id
_entity_poly.type
_entity_poly.pdbx_seq_one_letter_code
_entity_poly.pdbx_strand_id
1 'polypeptide(L)'
;MYTSNFFHDRYDIETFYFDHGVRNAKRKQLESKALDFVHPAYLNLLGHFRFKALEDFKSRLEQMLNKGEGFAASICTSTESCMLEFDQGCADAAIKQANWDASKVKEKLRRDINAHALSVQDAKLSELMVSYEKQLVQSLSEPVESLFDNAGRDTWASIRKLLTRETGIAVSEFSAAISSFELDQSTVEKMLQDLKDYARNVVEKKAREEAGKVLIRMKDRQENLNFHIP
;
A
#
# COMPACT_ATOMS: atom_id res chain seq x y z
N MET A 1 22.51 31.60 -16.25
CA MET A 1 21.87 32.86 -15.79
C MET A 1 22.61 34.11 -16.31
N TYR A 2 23.06 34.13 -17.57
CA TYR A 2 23.78 35.28 -18.19
C TYR A 2 22.98 35.97 -19.31
N THR A 3 21.84 35.41 -19.72
CA THR A 3 21.07 35.87 -20.90
C THR A 3 19.99 36.90 -20.58
N SER A 4 19.50 36.97 -19.33
CA SER A 4 18.41 37.88 -18.95
C SER A 4 18.83 39.35 -19.00
N ASN A 5 20.04 39.68 -18.55
CA ASN A 5 20.52 41.08 -18.55
C ASN A 5 20.77 41.59 -19.98
N PHE A 6 21.32 40.74 -20.85
CA PHE A 6 21.59 41.10 -22.24
C PHE A 6 20.34 41.53 -23.03
N PHE A 7 19.20 40.88 -22.78
CA PHE A 7 17.95 41.20 -23.48
C PHE A 7 17.37 42.55 -23.03
N HIS A 8 17.38 42.82 -21.72
CA HIS A 8 16.93 44.11 -21.18
C HIS A 8 17.87 45.24 -21.61
N ASP A 9 19.19 45.03 -21.55
CA ASP A 9 20.18 46.04 -21.96
C ASP A 9 20.04 46.40 -23.45
N ARG A 10 19.82 45.40 -24.32
CA ARG A 10 19.61 45.65 -25.74
C ARG A 10 18.30 46.40 -25.99
N TYR A 11 17.21 46.02 -25.33
CA TYR A 11 15.94 46.73 -25.42
C TYR A 11 16.09 48.20 -25.00
N ASP A 12 16.86 48.46 -23.95
CA ASP A 12 17.07 49.80 -23.40
C ASP A 12 17.91 50.68 -24.33
N ILE A 13 18.91 50.10 -25.01
CA ILE A 13 19.72 50.77 -26.04
C ILE A 13 18.86 51.11 -27.26
N GLU A 14 18.11 50.15 -27.79
CA GLU A 14 17.32 50.33 -29.02
C GLU A 14 16.14 51.30 -28.82
N THR A 15 15.60 51.39 -27.60
CA THR A 15 14.44 52.25 -27.30
C THR A 15 14.79 53.59 -26.66
N PHE A 16 16.09 53.93 -26.57
CA PHE A 16 16.57 55.12 -25.85
C PHE A 16 15.92 56.43 -26.33
N TYR A 17 15.65 56.55 -27.64
CA TYR A 17 15.11 57.76 -28.27
C TYR A 17 13.59 57.96 -28.07
N PHE A 18 12.89 56.97 -27.53
CA PHE A 18 11.44 57.07 -27.28
C PHE A 18 11.12 57.66 -25.92
N ASP A 19 9.90 58.18 -25.79
CA ASP A 19 9.35 58.64 -24.52
C ASP A 19 9.48 57.57 -23.42
N HIS A 20 9.85 58.03 -22.23
CA HIS A 20 10.12 57.17 -21.08
C HIS A 20 8.88 56.35 -20.66
N GLY A 21 7.70 56.96 -20.71
CA GLY A 21 6.44 56.29 -20.41
C GLY A 21 6.11 55.21 -21.45
N VAL A 22 6.25 55.55 -22.73
CA VAL A 22 6.00 54.63 -23.84
C VAL A 22 6.94 53.41 -23.80
N ARG A 23 8.26 53.63 -23.63
CA ARG A 23 9.22 52.52 -23.58
C ARG A 23 9.00 51.61 -22.37
N ASN A 24 8.67 52.16 -21.19
CA ASN A 24 8.37 51.34 -20.03
C ASN A 24 7.08 50.52 -20.21
N ALA A 25 6.04 51.09 -20.80
CA ALA A 25 4.80 50.38 -21.10
C ALA A 25 5.05 49.22 -22.09
N LYS A 26 5.85 49.47 -23.14
CA LYS A 26 6.21 48.45 -24.12
C LYS A 26 7.13 47.36 -23.53
N ARG A 27 8.03 47.71 -22.61
CA ARG A 27 8.87 46.74 -21.88
C ARG A 27 8.00 45.78 -21.07
N LYS A 28 7.07 46.31 -20.26
CA LYS A 28 6.12 45.48 -19.49
C LYS A 28 5.26 44.58 -20.38
N GLN A 29 4.81 45.10 -21.53
CA GLN A 29 4.04 44.30 -22.50
C GLN A 29 4.88 43.14 -23.07
N LEU A 30 6.16 43.40 -23.38
CA LEU A 30 7.07 42.39 -23.89
C LEU A 30 7.37 41.32 -22.83
N GLU A 31 7.63 41.72 -21.59
CA GLU A 31 7.82 40.81 -20.45
C GLU A 31 6.58 39.92 -20.24
N SER A 32 5.39 40.50 -20.22
CA SER A 32 4.14 39.75 -20.09
C SER A 32 3.98 38.70 -21.21
N LYS A 33 4.21 39.08 -22.47
CA LYS A 33 4.10 38.16 -23.60
C LYS A 33 5.15 37.04 -23.56
N ALA A 34 6.36 37.35 -23.12
CA ALA A 34 7.40 36.36 -22.94
C ALA A 34 7.01 35.34 -21.85
N LEU A 35 6.46 35.83 -20.73
CA LEU A 35 5.93 34.97 -19.67
C LEU A 35 4.77 34.09 -20.16
N ASP A 36 3.80 34.66 -20.87
CA ASP A 36 2.68 33.89 -21.44
C ASP A 36 3.17 32.80 -22.40
N PHE A 37 4.21 33.10 -23.18
CA PHE A 37 4.82 32.15 -24.12
C PHE A 37 5.54 30.99 -23.42
N VAL A 38 6.27 31.25 -22.32
CA VAL A 38 7.01 30.22 -21.59
C VAL A 38 6.18 29.48 -20.54
N HIS A 39 5.00 29.99 -20.17
CA HIS A 39 4.13 29.38 -19.15
C HIS A 39 3.71 27.93 -19.46
N PRO A 40 3.31 27.55 -20.70
CA PRO A 40 3.01 26.16 -21.02
C PRO A 40 4.20 25.21 -20.81
N ALA A 41 5.43 25.68 -21.10
CA ALA A 41 6.63 24.89 -20.88
C ALA A 41 6.89 24.66 -19.38
N TYR A 42 6.64 25.68 -18.55
CA TYR A 42 6.68 25.55 -17.09
C TYR A 42 5.65 24.55 -16.56
N LEU A 43 4.40 24.58 -17.05
CA LEU A 43 3.38 23.61 -16.65
C LEU A 43 3.76 22.17 -17.03
N ASN A 44 4.34 21.97 -18.22
CA ASN A 44 4.85 20.67 -18.63
C ASN A 44 5.99 20.20 -17.72
N LEU A 45 6.91 21.10 -17.35
CA LEU A 45 8.01 20.80 -16.43
C LEU A 45 7.50 20.37 -15.04
N LEU A 46 6.50 21.07 -14.50
CA LEU A 46 5.83 20.66 -13.25
C LEU A 46 5.18 19.28 -13.38
N GLY A 47 4.56 19.00 -14.54
CA GLY A 47 4.00 17.69 -14.85
C GLY A 47 5.06 16.58 -14.80
N HIS A 48 6.23 16.83 -15.38
CA HIS A 48 7.36 15.90 -15.34
C HIS A 48 7.90 15.70 -13.92
N PHE A 49 8.06 16.76 -13.12
CA PHE A 49 8.49 16.62 -11.74
C PHE A 49 7.52 15.79 -10.91
N ARG A 50 6.21 16.03 -11.04
CA ARG A 50 5.19 15.20 -10.37
C ARG A 50 5.29 13.74 -10.79
N PHE A 51 5.39 13.47 -12.09
CA PHE A 51 5.51 12.10 -12.60
C PHE A 51 6.74 11.40 -12.04
N LYS A 52 7.91 12.05 -12.15
CA LYS A 52 9.17 11.52 -11.64
C LYS A 52 9.09 11.25 -10.13
N ALA A 53 8.67 12.24 -9.35
CA ALA A 53 8.56 12.11 -7.90
C ALA A 53 7.63 10.95 -7.50
N LEU A 54 6.52 10.75 -8.22
CA LEU A 54 5.59 9.64 -7.95
C LEU A 54 6.21 8.27 -8.29
N GLU A 55 6.91 8.12 -9.41
CA GLU A 55 7.58 6.86 -9.74
C GLU A 55 8.73 6.55 -8.76
N ASP A 56 9.45 7.59 -8.36
CA ASP A 56 10.49 7.53 -7.34
C ASP A 56 9.94 7.15 -5.96
N PHE A 57 8.71 7.59 -5.62
CA PHE A 57 7.99 7.15 -4.42
C PHE A 57 7.67 5.66 -4.47
N LYS A 58 7.08 5.18 -5.59
CA LYS A 58 6.68 3.77 -5.75
C LYS A 58 7.88 2.83 -5.60
N SER A 59 8.97 3.14 -6.30
CA SER A 59 10.19 2.32 -6.28
C SER A 59 10.84 2.29 -4.89
N ARG A 60 10.91 3.42 -4.19
CA ARG A 60 11.42 3.49 -2.81
C ARG A 60 10.55 2.70 -1.84
N LEU A 61 9.23 2.87 -1.92
CA LEU A 61 8.30 2.15 -1.07
C LEU A 61 8.48 0.64 -1.25
N GLU A 62 8.49 0.15 -2.49
CA GLU A 62 8.71 -1.25 -2.79
C GLU A 62 10.05 -1.75 -2.23
N GLN A 63 11.13 -0.97 -2.41
CA GLN A 63 12.45 -1.34 -1.91
C GLN A 63 12.49 -1.43 -0.38
N MET A 64 11.87 -0.49 0.34
CA MET A 64 11.84 -0.47 1.81
C MET A 64 11.02 -1.65 2.35
N LEU A 65 9.86 -1.93 1.75
CA LEU A 65 9.05 -3.09 2.12
C LEU A 65 9.79 -4.41 1.87
N ASN A 66 10.52 -4.52 0.77
CA ASN A 66 11.35 -5.71 0.47
C ASN A 66 12.51 -5.90 1.46
N LYS A 67 12.95 -4.85 2.15
CA LYS A 67 13.95 -4.92 3.23
C LYS A 67 13.35 -5.31 4.58
N GLY A 68 12.03 -5.47 4.67
CA GLY A 68 11.33 -5.78 5.91
C GLY A 68 11.16 -4.58 6.84
N GLU A 69 11.25 -3.35 6.30
CA GLU A 69 10.94 -2.15 7.08
C GLU A 69 9.44 -2.06 7.39
N GLY A 70 9.10 -1.39 8.50
CA GLY A 70 7.72 -1.26 8.94
C GLY A 70 6.88 -0.44 7.97
N PHE A 71 5.66 -0.91 7.66
CA PHE A 71 4.82 -0.36 6.59
C PHE A 71 4.59 1.15 6.71
N ALA A 72 4.11 1.63 7.86
CA ALA A 72 3.84 3.04 8.11
C ALA A 72 5.12 3.90 7.98
N ALA A 73 6.24 3.42 8.53
CA ALA A 73 7.53 4.11 8.46
C ALA A 73 8.04 4.23 7.01
N SER A 74 7.89 3.18 6.20
CA SER A 74 8.26 3.19 4.78
C SER A 74 7.43 4.18 3.97
N ILE A 75 6.12 4.24 4.23
CA ILE A 75 5.21 5.21 3.59
C ILE A 75 5.59 6.64 3.97
N CYS A 76 5.81 6.92 5.25
CA CYS A 76 6.19 8.26 5.73
C CYS A 76 7.50 8.72 5.09
N THR A 77 8.56 7.90 5.17
CA THR A 77 9.88 8.25 4.64
C THR A 77 9.86 8.45 3.11
N SER A 78 9.15 7.57 2.39
CA SER A 78 9.02 7.68 0.93
C SER A 78 8.23 8.93 0.54
N THR A 79 7.16 9.24 1.28
CA THR A 79 6.35 10.45 1.06
C THR A 79 7.17 11.72 1.30
N GLU A 80 7.89 11.81 2.41
CA GLU A 80 8.75 12.96 2.73
C GLU A 80 9.81 13.19 1.64
N SER A 81 10.49 12.13 1.23
CA SER A 81 11.50 12.18 0.15
C SER A 81 10.89 12.65 -1.17
N CYS A 82 9.73 12.11 -1.55
CA CYS A 82 9.01 12.47 -2.77
C CYS A 82 8.59 13.95 -2.77
N MET A 83 8.05 14.43 -1.65
CA MET A 83 7.61 15.81 -1.52
C MET A 83 8.81 16.79 -1.56
N LEU A 84 9.93 16.42 -0.94
CA LEU A 84 11.15 17.20 -0.97
C LEU A 84 11.72 17.34 -2.39
N GLU A 85 11.75 16.24 -3.15
CA GLU A 85 12.25 16.24 -4.53
C GLU A 85 11.37 17.07 -5.46
N PHE A 86 10.05 16.99 -5.28
CA PHE A 86 9.11 17.84 -6.01
C PHE A 86 9.33 19.32 -5.68
N ASP A 87 9.46 19.67 -4.39
CA ASP A 87 9.66 21.05 -3.94
C ASP A 87 10.99 21.62 -4.44
N GLN A 88 12.06 20.82 -4.41
CA GLN A 88 13.36 21.19 -4.94
C GLN A 88 13.29 21.44 -6.45
N GLY A 89 12.66 20.53 -7.22
CA GLY A 89 12.48 20.72 -8.66
C GLY A 89 11.68 22.00 -8.98
N CYS A 90 10.64 22.30 -8.21
CA CYS A 90 9.87 23.53 -8.35
C CYS A 90 10.70 24.78 -8.05
N ALA A 91 11.54 24.75 -7.00
CA ALA A 91 12.43 25.85 -6.64
C ALA A 91 13.47 26.11 -7.74
N ASP A 92 14.05 25.06 -8.31
CA ASP A 92 15.04 25.17 -9.39
C ASP A 92 14.43 25.70 -10.70
N ALA A 93 13.13 25.45 -10.92
CA ALA A 93 12.38 25.92 -12.08
C ALA A 93 11.71 27.31 -11.90
N ALA A 94 11.83 27.93 -10.73
CA ALA A 94 11.11 29.15 -10.41
C ALA A 94 11.60 30.36 -11.23
N ILE A 95 10.69 30.98 -11.98
CA ILE A 95 10.95 32.25 -12.68
C ILE A 95 10.57 33.41 -11.76
N LYS A 96 11.57 34.15 -11.29
CA LYS A 96 11.40 35.26 -10.32
C LYS A 96 10.36 36.29 -10.76
N GLN A 97 10.25 36.54 -12.06
CA GLN A 97 9.34 37.55 -12.63
C GLN A 97 7.88 37.09 -12.69
N ALA A 98 7.60 35.79 -12.56
CA ALA A 98 6.32 35.23 -12.99
C ALA A 98 5.39 34.82 -11.82
N ASN A 99 5.91 34.70 -10.60
CA ASN A 99 5.18 34.28 -9.39
C ASN A 99 4.18 33.13 -9.64
N TRP A 100 4.59 32.13 -10.43
CA TRP A 100 3.72 31.02 -10.82
C TRP A 100 3.55 30.01 -9.68
N ASP A 101 2.34 29.49 -9.55
CA ASP A 101 1.94 28.61 -8.46
C ASP A 101 2.04 27.12 -8.85
N ALA A 102 2.82 26.35 -8.08
CA ALA A 102 2.92 24.89 -8.21
C ALA A 102 1.99 24.13 -7.24
N SER A 103 1.24 24.82 -6.37
CA SER A 103 0.46 24.22 -5.27
C SER A 103 -0.58 23.23 -5.78
N LYS A 104 -1.24 23.51 -6.91
CA LYS A 104 -2.22 22.57 -7.49
C LYS A 104 -1.57 21.26 -7.94
N VAL A 105 -0.37 21.32 -8.50
CA VAL A 105 0.37 20.12 -8.95
C VAL A 105 0.89 19.36 -7.74
N LYS A 106 1.38 20.07 -6.72
CA LYS A 106 1.81 19.50 -5.42
C LYS A 106 0.69 18.75 -4.71
N GLU A 107 -0.48 19.37 -4.67
CA GLU A 107 -1.66 18.77 -4.04
C GLU A 107 -2.15 17.54 -4.81
N LYS A 108 -2.05 17.57 -6.15
CA LYS A 108 -2.34 16.39 -6.97
C LYS A 108 -1.35 15.25 -6.67
N LEU A 109 -0.06 15.56 -6.57
CA LEU A 109 0.98 14.58 -6.20
C LEU A 109 0.65 13.92 -4.84
N ARG A 110 0.29 14.71 -3.82
CA ARG A 110 -0.12 14.18 -2.50
C ARG A 110 -1.28 13.20 -2.60
N ARG A 111 -2.30 13.51 -3.41
CA ARG A 111 -3.45 12.62 -3.59
C ARG A 111 -3.05 11.32 -4.29
N ASP A 112 -2.19 11.39 -5.30
CA ASP A 112 -1.73 10.19 -5.99
C ASP A 112 -0.87 9.30 -5.09
N ILE A 113 -0.01 9.89 -4.26
CA ILE A 113 0.77 9.20 -3.22
C ILE A 113 -0.18 8.48 -2.26
N ASN A 114 -1.15 9.20 -1.69
CA ASN A 114 -2.11 8.63 -0.74
C ASN A 114 -2.94 7.50 -1.37
N ALA A 115 -3.40 7.68 -2.62
CA ALA A 115 -4.15 6.65 -3.33
C ALA A 115 -3.29 5.39 -3.58
N HIS A 116 -2.02 5.57 -3.95
CA HIS A 116 -1.11 4.44 -4.12
C HIS A 116 -0.80 3.75 -2.77
N ALA A 117 -0.54 4.52 -1.72
CA ALA A 117 -0.30 4.02 -0.37
C ALA A 117 -1.45 3.13 0.13
N LEU A 118 -2.70 3.59 -0.02
CA LEU A 118 -3.90 2.83 0.34
C LEU A 118 -4.00 1.54 -0.50
N SER A 119 -3.78 1.63 -1.81
CA SER A 119 -3.82 0.45 -2.68
C SER A 119 -2.76 -0.60 -2.30
N VAL A 120 -1.56 -0.18 -1.91
CA VAL A 120 -0.50 -1.09 -1.47
C VAL A 120 -0.83 -1.67 -0.09
N GLN A 121 -1.39 -0.86 0.82
CA GLN A 121 -1.85 -1.30 2.13
C GLN A 121 -2.89 -2.42 2.00
N ASP A 122 -3.95 -2.18 1.22
CA ASP A 122 -5.02 -3.16 0.99
C ASP A 122 -4.48 -4.47 0.39
N ALA A 123 -3.61 -4.37 -0.61
CA ALA A 123 -2.99 -5.53 -1.24
C ALA A 123 -2.15 -6.35 -0.25
N LYS A 124 -1.34 -5.68 0.57
CA LYS A 124 -0.46 -6.33 1.56
C LYS A 124 -1.24 -6.96 2.71
N LEU A 125 -2.27 -6.29 3.20
CA LEU A 125 -3.16 -6.85 4.23
C LEU A 125 -3.91 -8.07 3.70
N SER A 126 -4.38 -8.02 2.45
CA SER A 126 -5.04 -9.16 1.80
C SER A 126 -4.09 -10.35 1.62
N GLU A 127 -2.86 -10.09 1.18
CA GLU A 127 -1.80 -11.10 1.05
C GLU A 127 -1.49 -11.76 2.40
N LEU A 128 -1.35 -10.96 3.46
CA LEU A 128 -1.13 -11.48 4.81
C LEU A 128 -2.32 -12.34 5.27
N MET A 129 -3.55 -11.85 5.12
CA MET A 129 -4.75 -12.60 5.51
C MET A 129 -4.77 -13.99 4.86
N VAL A 130 -4.59 -14.05 3.54
CA VAL A 130 -4.56 -15.32 2.78
C VAL A 130 -3.45 -16.25 3.27
N SER A 131 -2.29 -15.72 3.63
CA SER A 131 -1.18 -16.55 4.12
C SER A 131 -1.48 -17.20 5.49
N TYR A 132 -2.11 -16.45 6.42
CA TYR A 132 -2.54 -16.98 7.71
C TYR A 132 -3.75 -17.92 7.60
N GLU A 133 -4.69 -17.65 6.70
CA GLU A 133 -5.77 -18.60 6.37
C GLU A 133 -5.20 -19.93 5.88
N LYS A 134 -4.20 -19.90 4.99
CA LYS A 134 -3.51 -21.09 4.50
C LYS A 134 -2.79 -21.84 5.63
N GLN A 135 -2.11 -21.13 6.53
CA GLN A 135 -1.47 -21.71 7.72
C GLN A 135 -2.50 -22.43 8.60
N LEU A 136 -3.66 -21.82 8.84
CA LEU A 136 -4.75 -22.45 9.60
C LEU A 136 -5.29 -23.71 8.93
N VAL A 137 -5.47 -23.68 7.60
CA VAL A 137 -5.89 -24.89 6.86
C VAL A 137 -4.89 -26.02 7.09
N GLN A 138 -3.59 -25.72 7.01
CA GLN A 138 -2.53 -26.72 7.19
C GLN A 138 -2.46 -27.26 8.62
N SER A 139 -2.57 -26.39 9.63
CA SER A 139 -2.46 -26.80 11.04
C SER A 139 -3.71 -27.47 11.59
N LEU A 140 -4.89 -27.23 10.99
CA LEU A 140 -6.16 -27.78 11.45
C LEU A 140 -6.63 -29.00 10.66
N SER A 141 -6.43 -29.04 9.34
CA SER A 141 -7.11 -30.03 8.48
C SER A 141 -6.74 -31.48 8.81
N GLU A 142 -5.46 -31.83 8.73
CA GLU A 142 -5.00 -33.21 8.96
C GLU A 142 -5.20 -33.63 10.42
N PRO A 143 -4.89 -32.80 11.43
CA PRO A 143 -5.10 -33.21 12.81
C PRO A 143 -6.59 -33.41 13.16
N VAL A 144 -7.50 -32.61 12.58
CA VAL A 144 -8.94 -32.81 12.76
C VAL A 144 -9.40 -34.12 12.12
N GLU A 145 -8.93 -34.43 10.90
CA GLU A 145 -9.24 -35.71 10.24
C GLU A 145 -8.75 -36.91 11.06
N SER A 146 -7.52 -36.86 11.55
CA SER A 146 -6.93 -37.91 12.41
C SER A 146 -7.70 -38.11 13.72
N LEU A 147 -8.21 -37.03 14.32
CA LEU A 147 -9.06 -37.11 15.52
C LEU A 147 -10.41 -37.79 15.23
N PHE A 148 -10.93 -37.69 14.01
CA PHE A 148 -12.13 -38.40 13.59
C PHE A 148 -11.87 -39.85 13.20
N ASP A 149 -10.70 -40.21 12.67
CA ASP A 149 -10.32 -41.61 12.44
C ASP A 149 -10.34 -42.42 13.75
N ASN A 150 -9.74 -41.85 14.78
CA ASN A 150 -9.66 -42.44 16.12
C ASN A 150 -10.80 -41.97 17.04
N ALA A 151 -11.99 -41.72 16.47
CA ALA A 151 -13.10 -41.13 17.21
C ALA A 151 -13.43 -41.90 18.50
N GLY A 152 -13.39 -41.18 19.62
CA GLY A 152 -13.67 -41.63 20.98
C GLY A 152 -14.51 -40.62 21.76
N ARG A 153 -14.65 -40.82 23.07
CA ARG A 153 -15.48 -39.94 23.92
C ARG A 153 -14.96 -38.50 24.03
N ASP A 154 -13.66 -38.29 23.86
CA ASP A 154 -12.96 -37.03 24.04
C ASP A 154 -12.66 -36.29 22.73
N THR A 155 -12.99 -36.86 21.55
CA THR A 155 -12.69 -36.29 20.22
C THR A 155 -13.07 -34.82 20.11
N TRP A 156 -14.30 -34.45 20.47
CA TRP A 156 -14.76 -33.05 20.40
C TRP A 156 -14.02 -32.12 21.36
N ALA A 157 -13.60 -32.61 22.54
CA ALA A 157 -12.81 -31.83 23.47
C ALA A 157 -11.40 -31.58 22.90
N SER A 158 -10.79 -32.61 22.29
CA SER A 158 -9.50 -32.51 21.61
C SER A 158 -9.54 -31.56 20.41
N ILE A 159 -10.60 -31.60 19.58
CA ILE A 159 -10.80 -30.66 18.47
C ILE A 159 -10.92 -29.22 18.98
N ARG A 160 -11.71 -28.95 20.03
CA ARG A 160 -11.82 -27.60 20.60
C ARG A 160 -10.49 -27.09 21.14
N LYS A 161 -9.71 -27.96 21.80
CA LYS A 161 -8.38 -27.61 22.32
C LYS A 161 -7.42 -27.27 21.17
N LEU A 162 -7.41 -28.07 20.11
CA LEU A 162 -6.62 -27.83 18.91
C LEU A 162 -7.02 -26.49 18.25
N LEU A 163 -8.31 -26.30 17.96
CA LEU A 163 -8.82 -25.07 17.35
C LEU A 163 -8.42 -23.84 18.15
N THR A 164 -8.59 -23.87 19.47
CA THR A 164 -8.23 -22.76 20.35
C THR A 164 -6.73 -22.45 20.30
N ARG A 165 -5.89 -23.49 20.32
CA ARG A 165 -4.43 -23.35 20.26
C ARG A 165 -3.98 -22.76 18.93
N GLU A 166 -4.33 -23.39 17.82
CA GLU A 166 -3.86 -22.98 16.49
C GLU A 166 -4.39 -21.60 16.10
N THR A 167 -5.67 -21.32 16.40
CA THR A 167 -6.25 -19.99 16.18
C THR A 167 -5.57 -18.93 17.04
N GLY A 168 -5.26 -19.25 18.31
CA GLY A 168 -4.57 -18.32 19.20
C GLY A 168 -3.16 -17.98 18.72
N ILE A 169 -2.42 -18.96 18.20
CA ILE A 169 -1.10 -18.75 17.58
C ILE A 169 -1.24 -17.85 16.35
N ALA A 170 -2.09 -18.22 15.39
CA ALA A 170 -2.27 -17.47 14.15
C ALA A 170 -2.73 -16.02 14.40
N VAL A 171 -3.68 -15.81 15.32
CA VAL A 171 -4.16 -14.46 15.70
C VAL A 171 -3.05 -13.62 16.33
N SER A 172 -2.21 -14.21 17.17
CA SER A 172 -1.10 -13.49 17.82
C SER A 172 -0.03 -13.10 16.82
N GLU A 173 0.36 -14.03 15.94
CA GLU A 173 1.34 -13.81 14.88
C GLU A 173 0.83 -12.78 13.85
N PHE A 174 -0.42 -12.92 13.41
CA PHE A 174 -1.05 -11.98 12.48
C PHE A 174 -1.16 -10.58 13.09
N SER A 175 -1.56 -10.47 14.36
CA SER A 175 -1.59 -9.19 15.08
C SER A 175 -0.22 -8.53 15.15
N ALA A 176 0.85 -9.31 15.34
CA ALA A 176 2.21 -8.79 15.32
C ALA A 176 2.61 -8.32 13.91
N ALA A 177 2.26 -9.09 12.87
CA ALA A 177 2.57 -8.75 11.48
C ALA A 177 1.89 -7.45 11.02
N ILE A 178 0.62 -7.24 11.39
CA ILE A 178 -0.12 -6.03 10.99
C ILE A 178 0.16 -4.82 11.88
N SER A 179 0.91 -4.97 12.98
CA SER A 179 1.19 -3.85 13.91
C SER A 179 1.91 -2.68 13.23
N SER A 180 2.77 -2.95 12.24
CA SER A 180 3.52 -1.93 11.51
C SER A 180 2.66 -1.08 10.55
N PHE A 181 1.40 -1.45 10.35
CA PHE A 181 0.47 -0.74 9.46
C PHE A 181 -0.28 0.40 10.16
N GLU A 182 -0.20 0.49 11.49
CA GLU A 182 -0.85 1.54 12.29
C GLU A 182 -2.36 1.72 11.99
N LEU A 183 -3.04 0.59 11.79
CA LEU A 183 -4.49 0.56 11.51
C LEU A 183 -5.31 1.00 12.72
N ASP A 184 -6.52 1.47 12.46
CA ASP A 184 -7.46 1.75 13.54
C ASP A 184 -7.89 0.45 14.25
N GLN A 185 -8.21 0.59 15.53
CA GLN A 185 -8.55 -0.55 16.38
C GLN A 185 -9.73 -1.36 15.85
N SER A 186 -10.73 -0.72 15.23
CA SER A 186 -11.92 -1.41 14.73
C SER A 186 -11.60 -2.28 13.51
N THR A 187 -10.72 -1.81 12.62
CA THR A 187 -10.22 -2.59 11.48
C THR A 187 -9.40 -3.77 11.97
N VAL A 188 -8.49 -3.56 12.93
CA VAL A 188 -7.70 -4.65 13.53
C VAL A 188 -8.61 -5.71 14.13
N GLU A 189 -9.57 -5.32 14.97
CA GLU A 189 -10.51 -6.24 15.60
C GLU A 189 -11.33 -7.04 14.59
N LYS A 190 -11.80 -6.39 13.52
CA LYS A 190 -12.51 -7.04 12.44
C LYS A 190 -11.66 -8.11 11.75
N MET A 191 -10.43 -7.76 11.36
CA MET A 191 -9.52 -8.71 10.69
C MET A 191 -9.18 -9.90 11.59
N LEU A 192 -8.94 -9.68 12.89
CA LEU A 192 -8.69 -10.75 13.85
C LEU A 192 -9.93 -11.64 14.05
N GLN A 193 -11.13 -11.06 13.97
CA GLN A 193 -12.37 -11.81 14.06
C GLN A 193 -12.64 -12.64 12.80
N ASP A 194 -12.42 -12.07 11.62
CA ASP A 194 -12.52 -12.77 10.33
C ASP A 194 -11.60 -14.01 10.30
N LEU A 195 -10.37 -13.89 10.81
CA LEU A 195 -9.42 -15.00 10.92
C LEU A 195 -9.90 -16.10 11.89
N LYS A 196 -10.50 -15.72 13.03
CA LYS A 196 -11.09 -16.67 13.99
C LYS A 196 -12.28 -17.41 13.38
N ASP A 197 -13.12 -16.71 12.64
CA ASP A 197 -14.29 -17.30 11.98
C ASP A 197 -13.86 -18.22 10.84
N TYR A 198 -12.82 -17.85 10.10
CA TYR A 198 -12.20 -18.74 9.12
C TYR A 198 -11.72 -20.05 9.75
N ALA A 199 -11.00 -19.99 10.88
CA ALA A 199 -10.53 -21.19 11.60
C ALA A 199 -11.69 -22.11 12.00
N ARG A 200 -12.81 -21.55 12.49
CA ARG A 200 -14.03 -22.32 12.82
C ARG A 200 -14.62 -22.98 11.58
N ASN A 201 -14.70 -22.26 10.47
CA ASN A 201 -15.22 -22.77 9.20
C ASN A 201 -14.36 -23.93 8.66
N VAL A 202 -13.04 -23.88 8.82
CA VAL A 202 -12.14 -24.99 8.45
C VAL A 202 -12.50 -26.26 9.22
N VAL A 203 -12.62 -26.17 10.55
CA VAL A 203 -12.98 -27.32 11.39
C VAL A 203 -14.38 -27.83 11.06
N GLU A 204 -15.35 -26.93 10.85
CA GLU A 204 -16.71 -27.33 10.50
C GLU A 204 -16.76 -28.05 9.16
N LYS A 205 -16.07 -27.52 8.13
CA LYS A 205 -15.97 -28.17 6.82
C LYS A 205 -15.37 -29.57 6.96
N LYS A 206 -14.29 -29.71 7.72
CA LYS A 206 -13.67 -31.02 7.98
C LYS A 206 -14.61 -31.96 8.70
N ALA A 207 -15.30 -31.51 9.75
CA ALA A 207 -16.28 -32.32 10.44
C ALA A 207 -17.41 -32.83 9.51
N ARG A 208 -17.89 -31.99 8.58
CA ARG A 208 -18.89 -32.40 7.58
C ARG A 208 -18.33 -33.42 6.58
N GLU A 209 -17.11 -33.22 6.09
CA GLU A 209 -16.41 -34.18 5.21
C GLU A 209 -16.28 -35.54 5.91
N GLU A 210 -15.89 -35.55 7.18
CA GLU A 210 -15.71 -36.76 7.97
C GLU A 210 -17.01 -37.47 8.34
N ALA A 211 -18.08 -36.72 8.58
CA ALA A 211 -19.42 -37.27 8.75
C ALA A 211 -19.90 -38.02 7.49
N GLY A 212 -19.53 -37.55 6.29
CA GLY A 212 -19.83 -38.23 5.03
C GLY A 212 -19.14 -39.59 4.87
N LYS A 213 -18.00 -39.80 5.55
CA LYS A 213 -17.22 -41.06 5.49
C LYS A 213 -17.64 -42.09 6.55
N VAL A 214 -18.65 -41.81 7.38
CA VAL A 214 -19.03 -42.63 8.54
C VAL A 214 -19.35 -44.08 8.16
N LEU A 215 -20.14 -44.32 7.11
CA LEU A 215 -20.53 -45.68 6.72
C LEU A 215 -19.32 -46.55 6.33
N ILE A 216 -18.34 -45.96 5.64
CA ILE A 216 -17.10 -46.63 5.25
C ILE A 216 -16.30 -46.97 6.51
N ARG A 217 -16.11 -46.01 7.41
CA ARG A 217 -15.40 -46.23 8.69
C ARG A 217 -16.07 -47.28 9.58
N MET A 218 -17.39 -47.33 9.60
CA MET A 218 -18.13 -48.35 10.36
C MET A 218 -17.86 -49.74 9.79
N LYS A 219 -17.86 -49.88 8.46
CA LYS A 219 -17.52 -51.13 7.78
C LYS A 219 -16.09 -51.54 8.06
N ASP A 220 -15.12 -50.64 7.93
CA ASP A 220 -13.70 -50.93 8.17
C ASP A 220 -13.43 -51.34 9.62
N ARG A 221 -14.11 -50.72 10.60
CA ARG A 221 -14.02 -51.13 12.01
C ARG A 221 -14.60 -52.53 12.23
N GLN A 222 -15.71 -52.85 11.58
CA GLN A 222 -16.33 -54.17 11.68
C GLN A 222 -15.45 -55.27 11.07
N GLU A 223 -14.85 -55.01 9.91
CA GLU A 223 -13.90 -55.94 9.27
C GLU A 223 -12.65 -56.15 10.15
N ASN A 224 -12.05 -55.08 10.67
CA ASN A 224 -10.90 -55.18 11.58
C ASN A 224 -11.21 -55.97 12.87
N LEU A 225 -12.41 -55.81 13.43
CA LEU A 225 -12.87 -56.61 14.57
C LEU A 225 -13.00 -58.09 14.20
N ASN A 226 -13.54 -58.40 13.02
CA ASN A 226 -13.71 -59.79 12.56
C ASN A 226 -12.37 -60.50 12.30
N PHE A 227 -11.31 -59.79 11.89
CA PHE A 227 -9.97 -60.37 11.70
C PHE A 227 -9.21 -60.62 13.02
N HIS A 228 -9.66 -60.05 14.14
CA HIS A 228 -9.03 -60.21 15.46
C HIS A 228 -9.78 -61.18 16.39
N ILE A 229 -10.78 -61.91 15.87
CA ILE A 229 -11.47 -62.99 16.58
C ILE A 229 -10.89 -64.33 16.06
N PRO A 230 -10.31 -65.19 16.92
CA PRO A 230 -9.69 -66.46 16.52
C PRO A 230 -10.67 -67.51 15.98
#